data_AF-D7J9C5-F1
#
_entry.id   AF-D7J9C5-F1
#
_cell.length_a   1.000
_cell.length_b   1.000
_cell.length_c   1.000
_cell.angle_alpha   90.00
_cell.angle_beta   90.00
_cell.angle_gamma   90.00
#
_symmetry.space_group_name_H-M   'P 1'
#
loop_
_entity.id
_entity.type
_entity.pdbx_description
1 polymer ?
#
loop_
_entity_poly.entity_id
_entity_poly.type
_entity_poly.pdbx_seq_one_letter_code
_entity_poly.pdbx_strand_id
1 'polypeptide(L)'
;MKKVFYPLACCCLAAGVFASCGGQKKANAPEEQKVALTYSKSLKAAETDSLNLPVDENGYITIFDGETFNGWRGYGKDRVPSKWTIEDGCIKFNGSGGGEAQDGDGGDLIFAHKFKNFELEMEWKVSKGGNSGIFYLAQEVTSKDKDGNDVLEPIYISAPEYQVLDNANHPDAKLGKDNNRQSASLYDMIPAVPQNSKPFGEWNKAKIMVYKGTVVHGQNDENVLEYHLWTKQWTDMLQASKFSEEKWPLAFELLNNCGGENHEGFIGLQDHGDDVWFRNIRVKVLD
;
A
#
# COMPACT_ATOMS: atom_id res chain seq x y z
N MET A 1 -57.08 -51.09 -35.48
CA MET A 1 -58.06 -51.91 -34.76
C MET A 1 -58.49 -51.19 -33.50
N LYS A 2 -59.78 -50.81 -33.41
CA LYS A 2 -60.65 -50.59 -32.22
C LYS A 2 -60.13 -49.67 -31.08
N LYS A 3 -60.84 -48.68 -30.52
CA LYS A 3 -62.20 -48.11 -30.69
C LYS A 3 -62.22 -46.73 -29.97
N VAL A 4 -63.12 -45.87 -30.44
CA VAL A 4 -63.58 -44.55 -29.95
C VAL A 4 -64.20 -44.60 -28.54
N PHE A 5 -64.13 -43.51 -27.74
CA PHE A 5 -65.25 -42.90 -26.96
C PHE A 5 -64.88 -41.50 -26.40
N TYR A 6 -65.71 -40.49 -26.70
CA TYR A 6 -65.83 -39.14 -26.08
C TYR A 6 -67.04 -39.16 -25.10
N PRO A 7 -67.41 -38.05 -24.42
CA PRO A 7 -66.79 -37.32 -23.31
C PRO A 7 -67.67 -37.39 -22.02
N LEU A 8 -67.22 -36.85 -20.88
CA LEU A 8 -68.16 -36.40 -19.84
C LEU A 8 -67.67 -35.12 -19.18
N ALA A 9 -68.48 -34.08 -19.32
CA ALA A 9 -68.34 -32.81 -18.64
C ALA A 9 -68.73 -32.95 -17.16
N CYS A 10 -67.92 -32.37 -16.28
CA CYS A 10 -68.35 -32.00 -14.93
C CYS A 10 -67.88 -30.57 -14.65
N CYS A 11 -68.82 -29.64 -14.75
CA CYS A 11 -68.70 -28.29 -14.24
C CYS A 11 -68.66 -28.33 -12.70
N CYS A 12 -67.57 -27.85 -12.10
CA CYS A 12 -67.58 -27.39 -10.72
C CYS A 12 -67.07 -25.95 -10.68
N LEU A 13 -68.03 -25.03 -10.50
CA LEU A 13 -67.79 -23.67 -10.03
C LEU A 13 -67.24 -23.73 -8.60
N ALA A 14 -66.11 -23.08 -8.35
CA ALA A 14 -65.70 -22.66 -7.02
C ALA A 14 -65.12 -21.25 -7.10
N ALA A 15 -65.62 -20.39 -6.22
CA ALA A 15 -65.42 -18.96 -6.20
C ALA A 15 -64.04 -18.54 -5.65
N GLY A 16 -63.53 -17.48 -6.26
CA GLY A 16 -62.72 -16.36 -5.73
C GLY A 16 -61.76 -16.56 -4.55
N VAL A 17 -60.51 -16.12 -4.73
CA VAL A 17 -59.86 -15.11 -3.88
C VAL A 17 -58.89 -14.29 -4.75
N PHE A 18 -59.13 -12.98 -4.86
CA PHE A 18 -58.08 -12.02 -5.23
C PHE A 18 -57.23 -11.75 -3.98
N ALA A 19 -55.94 -12.09 -4.02
CA ALA A 19 -54.97 -11.65 -3.02
C ALA A 19 -53.94 -10.73 -3.68
N SER A 20 -53.97 -9.50 -3.19
CA SER A 20 -53.15 -8.35 -3.54
C SER A 20 -51.78 -8.39 -2.83
N CYS A 21 -50.82 -7.68 -3.40
CA CYS A 21 -49.57 -7.16 -2.80
C CYS A 21 -48.55 -8.14 -2.22
N GLY A 22 -47.43 -8.26 -2.94
CA GLY A 22 -46.16 -8.73 -2.40
C GLY A 22 -45.01 -8.06 -3.14
N GLY A 23 -44.88 -6.74 -3.00
CA GLY A 23 -43.71 -6.02 -3.48
C GLY A 23 -42.46 -6.59 -2.81
N GLN A 24 -41.61 -7.25 -3.58
CA GLN A 24 -40.26 -7.59 -3.14
C GLN A 24 -39.55 -6.27 -2.84
N LYS A 25 -39.42 -5.95 -1.55
CA LYS A 25 -38.41 -5.00 -1.09
C LYS A 25 -37.08 -5.56 -1.59
N LYS A 26 -36.49 -4.91 -2.61
CA LYS A 26 -35.04 -4.96 -2.80
C LYS A 26 -34.45 -4.65 -1.43
N ALA A 27 -33.73 -5.61 -0.85
CA ALA A 27 -32.89 -5.31 0.28
C ALA A 27 -31.98 -4.16 -0.17
N ASN A 28 -32.11 -2.99 0.47
CA ASN A 28 -31.12 -1.94 0.30
C ASN A 28 -29.78 -2.59 0.67
N ALA A 29 -28.81 -2.53 -0.23
CA ALA A 29 -27.43 -2.80 0.13
C ALA A 29 -27.09 -1.92 1.33
N PRO A 30 -26.32 -2.41 2.33
CA PRO A 30 -25.86 -1.59 3.43
C PRO A 30 -25.22 -0.32 2.84
N GLU A 31 -25.62 0.84 3.33
CA GLU A 31 -25.02 2.11 2.93
C GLU A 31 -23.54 2.05 3.37
N GLU A 32 -22.63 2.11 2.40
CA GLU A 32 -21.20 1.98 2.65
C GLU A 32 -20.72 3.12 3.55
N GLN A 33 -20.21 2.79 4.73
CA GLN A 33 -19.72 3.78 5.68
C GLN A 33 -18.52 4.51 5.07
N LYS A 34 -18.46 5.84 5.21
CA LYS A 34 -17.35 6.65 4.68
C LYS A 34 -16.72 7.50 5.77
N VAL A 35 -15.43 7.79 5.61
CA VAL A 35 -14.68 8.73 6.44
C VAL A 35 -14.00 9.76 5.55
N ALA A 36 -13.91 11.00 6.04
CA ALA A 36 -13.15 12.04 5.37
C ALA A 36 -11.66 11.91 5.75
N LEU A 37 -10.78 11.65 4.78
CA LEU A 37 -9.33 11.79 4.95
C LEU A 37 -8.84 13.03 4.24
N THR A 38 -7.98 13.81 4.90
CA THR A 38 -7.33 14.97 4.32
C THR A 38 -6.17 14.56 3.42
N TYR A 39 -5.81 15.34 2.42
CA TYR A 39 -4.60 15.07 1.62
C TYR A 39 -3.96 16.34 1.09
N SER A 40 -2.66 16.26 0.81
CA SER A 40 -1.85 17.36 0.23
C SER A 40 -1.71 17.20 -1.28
N LYS A 41 -1.70 18.32 -2.02
CA LYS A 41 -1.66 18.31 -3.50
C LYS A 41 -0.28 18.52 -4.12
N SER A 42 0.73 18.93 -3.35
CA SER A 42 2.07 19.20 -3.86
C SER A 42 3.11 19.12 -2.74
N LEU A 43 4.40 19.25 -3.12
CA LEU A 43 5.55 19.19 -2.23
C LEU A 43 5.35 20.04 -0.97
N LYS A 44 5.33 19.39 0.20
CA LYS A 44 5.20 20.02 1.54
C LYS A 44 3.94 20.88 1.74
N ALA A 45 2.93 20.74 0.88
CA ALA A 45 1.67 21.48 1.04
C ALA A 45 0.88 20.97 2.26
N ALA A 46 0.09 21.87 2.86
CA ALA A 46 -0.85 21.50 3.91
C ALA A 46 -1.93 20.54 3.36
N GLU A 47 -2.44 19.65 4.22
CA GLU A 47 -3.52 18.72 3.87
C GLU A 47 -4.89 19.39 4.02
N THR A 48 -5.25 20.23 3.04
CA THR A 48 -6.46 21.07 3.12
C THR A 48 -7.66 20.52 2.36
N ASP A 49 -7.44 19.59 1.43
CA ASP A 49 -8.50 18.92 0.68
C ASP A 49 -8.90 17.62 1.38
N SER A 50 -10.10 17.10 1.08
CA SER A 50 -10.58 15.85 1.70
C SER A 50 -11.21 14.90 0.68
N LEU A 51 -11.06 13.61 0.92
CA LEU A 51 -11.71 12.51 0.20
C LEU A 51 -12.65 11.77 1.14
N ASN A 52 -13.85 11.46 0.68
CA ASN A 52 -14.78 10.59 1.39
C ASN A 52 -14.54 9.14 0.95
N LEU A 53 -13.77 8.41 1.75
CA LEU A 53 -13.30 7.06 1.42
C LEU A 53 -14.13 6.02 2.18
N PRO A 54 -14.40 4.85 1.56
CA PRO A 54 -15.18 3.81 2.20
C PRO A 54 -14.39 3.14 3.33
N VAL A 55 -15.10 2.78 4.38
CA VAL A 55 -14.58 2.14 5.59
C VAL A 55 -15.35 0.86 5.83
N ASP A 56 -14.63 -0.24 6.02
CA ASP A 56 -15.24 -1.53 6.34
C ASP A 56 -15.62 -1.64 7.85
N GLU A 57 -16.33 -2.71 8.20
CA GLU A 57 -16.77 -2.98 9.57
C GLU A 57 -15.62 -3.16 10.58
N ASN A 58 -14.40 -3.44 10.09
CA ASN A 58 -13.20 -3.59 10.91
C ASN A 58 -12.43 -2.27 11.06
N GLY A 59 -12.91 -1.18 10.45
CA GLY A 59 -12.32 0.15 10.49
C GLY A 59 -11.23 0.40 9.45
N TYR A 60 -11.11 -0.45 8.43
CA TYR A 60 -10.16 -0.23 7.34
C TYR A 60 -10.73 0.73 6.30
N ILE A 61 -9.98 1.80 6.04
CA ILE A 61 -10.25 2.79 5.02
C ILE A 61 -9.62 2.33 3.71
N THR A 62 -10.39 2.18 2.64
CA THR A 62 -9.82 1.85 1.32
C THR A 62 -9.23 3.11 0.70
N ILE A 63 -7.91 3.16 0.54
CA ILE A 63 -7.18 4.34 0.05
C ILE A 63 -6.83 4.27 -1.44
N PHE A 64 -7.14 3.15 -2.10
CA PHE A 64 -7.12 3.01 -3.55
C PHE A 64 -8.40 2.31 -4.02
N ASP A 65 -9.18 3.01 -4.85
CA ASP A 65 -10.51 2.58 -5.30
C ASP A 65 -10.49 1.61 -6.49
N GLY A 66 -9.32 1.34 -7.08
CA GLY A 66 -9.16 0.52 -8.27
C GLY A 66 -9.30 1.28 -9.59
N GLU A 67 -9.66 2.56 -9.57
CA GLU A 67 -10.08 3.31 -10.76
C GLU A 67 -9.38 4.67 -10.90
N THR A 68 -9.01 5.30 -9.78
CA THR A 68 -8.44 6.65 -9.74
C THR A 68 -7.20 6.74 -8.86
N PHE A 69 -6.39 7.76 -9.12
CA PHE A 69 -5.30 8.17 -8.24
C PHE A 69 -5.72 9.28 -7.27
N ASN A 70 -7.00 9.38 -6.90
CA ASN A 70 -7.44 10.39 -5.95
C ASN A 70 -6.69 10.24 -4.62
N GLY A 71 -6.03 11.32 -4.18
CA GLY A 71 -5.19 11.33 -2.99
C GLY A 71 -3.77 10.80 -3.21
N TRP A 72 -3.46 10.24 -4.38
CA TRP A 72 -2.12 9.80 -4.77
C TRP A 72 -1.40 10.83 -5.63
N ARG A 73 -0.10 10.96 -5.45
CA ARG A 73 0.79 11.77 -6.29
C ARG A 73 2.22 11.24 -6.21
N GLY A 74 3.08 11.65 -7.13
CA GLY A 74 4.50 11.36 -7.02
C GLY A 74 5.09 12.06 -5.78
N TYR A 75 6.01 11.39 -5.11
CA TYR A 75 6.83 11.97 -4.05
C TYR A 75 7.55 13.23 -4.57
N GLY A 76 7.35 14.35 -3.88
CA GLY A 76 7.84 15.67 -4.26
C GLY A 76 7.14 16.33 -5.46
N LYS A 77 6.06 15.73 -5.98
CA LYS A 77 5.35 16.20 -7.18
C LYS A 77 3.92 16.62 -6.87
N ASP A 78 3.33 17.39 -7.78
CA ASP A 78 1.93 17.86 -7.74
C ASP A 78 0.98 17.03 -8.63
N ARG A 79 1.49 15.92 -9.17
CA ARG A 79 0.78 15.02 -10.08
C ARG A 79 1.31 13.59 -9.93
N VAL A 80 0.60 12.64 -10.52
CA VAL A 80 1.08 11.25 -10.68
C VAL A 80 2.06 11.18 -11.87
N PRO A 81 3.26 10.61 -11.70
CA PRO A 81 4.17 10.36 -12.83
C PRO A 81 3.56 9.36 -13.82
N SER A 82 3.75 9.57 -15.11
CA SER A 82 3.10 8.74 -16.15
C SER A 82 3.55 7.28 -16.21
N LYS A 83 4.66 6.91 -15.57
CA LYS A 83 5.03 5.49 -15.36
C LYS A 83 4.12 4.77 -14.36
N TRP A 84 3.41 5.50 -13.50
CA TRP A 84 2.35 4.94 -12.65
C TRP A 84 1.01 4.98 -13.39
N THR A 85 0.42 3.80 -13.58
CA THR A 85 -0.83 3.61 -14.31
C THR A 85 -1.81 2.80 -13.49
N ILE A 86 -3.09 2.85 -13.87
CA ILE A 86 -4.10 1.94 -13.34
C ILE A 86 -4.40 0.89 -14.42
N GLU A 87 -4.21 -0.38 -14.08
CA GLU A 87 -4.42 -1.52 -14.96
C GLU A 87 -5.17 -2.61 -14.18
N ASP A 88 -6.34 -3.03 -14.68
CA ASP A 88 -7.16 -4.10 -14.08
C ASP A 88 -7.40 -3.96 -12.57
N GLY A 89 -7.76 -2.75 -12.11
CA GLY A 89 -8.02 -2.50 -10.69
C GLY A 89 -6.76 -2.42 -9.82
N CYS A 90 -5.58 -2.27 -10.44
CA CYS A 90 -4.29 -2.24 -9.75
C CYS A 90 -3.56 -0.93 -10.03
N ILE A 91 -2.85 -0.39 -9.03
CA ILE A 91 -1.76 0.56 -9.28
C ILE A 91 -0.60 -0.25 -9.86
N LYS A 92 -0.11 0.15 -11.03
CA LYS A 92 1.02 -0.49 -11.71
C LYS A 92 2.13 0.52 -11.95
N PHE A 93 3.35 0.17 -11.58
CA PHE A 93 4.54 0.85 -12.09
C PHE A 93 5.03 0.16 -13.36
N ASN A 94 5.33 0.95 -14.41
CA ASN A 94 5.85 0.45 -15.68
C ASN A 94 7.36 0.70 -15.74
N GLY A 95 8.11 -0.37 -15.52
CA GLY A 95 9.56 -0.36 -15.41
C GLY A 95 10.30 -0.24 -16.74
N SER A 96 11.51 0.29 -16.68
CA SER A 96 12.48 0.39 -17.80
C SER A 96 13.72 -0.50 -17.58
N GLY A 97 13.85 -1.16 -16.43
CA GLY A 97 15.00 -1.96 -15.99
C GLY A 97 16.18 -1.13 -15.47
N GLY A 98 15.97 0.14 -15.15
CA GLY A 98 17.02 1.08 -14.72
C GLY A 98 17.45 0.97 -13.25
N GLY A 99 16.83 0.10 -12.45
CA GLY A 99 17.05 0.05 -11.00
C GLY A 99 16.69 1.38 -10.33
N GLU A 100 17.58 1.89 -9.50
CA GLU A 100 17.44 3.16 -8.77
C GLU A 100 17.48 4.43 -9.65
N ALA A 101 17.62 4.30 -10.98
CA ALA A 101 17.80 5.46 -11.87
C ALA A 101 16.58 6.39 -11.95
N GLN A 102 15.37 5.89 -11.67
CA GLN A 102 14.10 6.63 -11.75
C GLN A 102 13.95 7.46 -13.04
N ASP A 103 14.35 6.87 -14.17
CA ASP A 103 14.45 7.54 -15.45
C ASP A 103 13.08 7.88 -16.07
N GLY A 104 13.06 8.86 -16.97
CA GLY A 104 11.82 9.33 -17.61
C GLY A 104 10.89 10.00 -16.61
N ASP A 105 9.58 9.81 -16.78
CA ASP A 105 8.57 10.39 -15.88
C ASP A 105 8.13 9.38 -14.81
N GLY A 106 9.10 8.99 -13.96
CA GLY A 106 8.93 8.06 -12.85
C GLY A 106 9.07 8.72 -11.46
N GLY A 107 9.75 8.00 -10.57
CA GLY A 107 9.90 8.31 -9.15
C GLY A 107 8.77 7.72 -8.30
N ASP A 108 9.02 7.70 -6.99
CA ASP A 108 8.15 7.05 -6.01
C ASP A 108 6.76 7.69 -5.94
N LEU A 109 5.76 6.90 -5.58
CA LEU A 109 4.36 7.32 -5.41
C LEU A 109 4.00 7.38 -3.93
N ILE A 110 3.19 8.35 -3.51
CA ILE A 110 2.68 8.45 -2.14
C ILE A 110 1.16 8.63 -2.13
N PHE A 111 0.51 8.05 -1.12
CA PHE A 111 -0.82 8.50 -0.70
C PHE A 111 -0.63 9.69 0.24
N ALA A 112 -1.10 10.87 -0.19
CA ALA A 112 -0.68 12.15 0.36
C ALA A 112 -1.39 12.58 1.65
N HIS A 113 -1.73 11.60 2.50
CA HIS A 113 -2.24 11.75 3.87
C HIS A 113 -1.22 11.17 4.86
N LYS A 114 -0.84 11.93 5.89
CA LYS A 114 0.08 11.42 6.91
C LYS A 114 -0.65 10.54 7.91
N PHE A 115 -0.12 9.34 8.13
CA PHE A 115 -0.57 8.43 9.18
C PHE A 115 0.44 8.39 10.32
N LYS A 116 -0.07 8.24 11.55
CA LYS A 116 0.73 8.15 12.79
C LYS A 116 0.77 6.72 13.33
N ASN A 117 -0.36 6.28 13.89
CA ASN A 117 -0.58 4.91 14.31
C ASN A 117 -1.56 4.27 13.33
N PHE A 118 -1.15 3.21 12.66
CA PHE A 118 -1.95 2.59 11.61
C PHE A 118 -1.60 1.13 11.40
N GLU A 119 -2.52 0.41 10.78
CA GLU A 119 -2.28 -0.91 10.17
C GLU A 119 -2.65 -0.81 8.69
N LEU A 120 -1.63 -0.90 7.83
CA LEU A 120 -1.76 -0.98 6.38
C LEU A 120 -1.84 -2.45 5.99
N GLU A 121 -2.80 -2.78 5.13
CA GLU A 121 -2.82 -4.02 4.37
C GLU A 121 -2.91 -3.72 2.88
N MET A 122 -2.15 -4.46 2.08
CA MET A 122 -2.22 -4.41 0.63
C MET A 122 -1.69 -5.68 0.00
N GLU A 123 -2.03 -5.92 -1.25
CA GLU A 123 -1.46 -6.99 -2.05
C GLU A 123 -0.49 -6.44 -3.08
N TRP A 124 0.59 -7.18 -3.33
CA TRP A 124 1.59 -6.86 -4.35
C TRP A 124 1.92 -8.08 -5.21
N LYS A 125 2.31 -7.82 -6.45
CA LYS A 125 2.78 -8.79 -7.43
C LYS A 125 3.93 -8.17 -8.22
N VAL A 126 5.01 -8.89 -8.39
CA VAL A 126 6.19 -8.43 -9.17
C VAL A 126 6.32 -9.23 -10.47
N SER A 127 6.95 -8.59 -11.46
CA SER A 127 7.50 -9.26 -12.64
C SER A 127 8.67 -10.19 -12.25
N LYS A 128 9.11 -11.06 -13.17
CA LYS A 128 10.25 -11.95 -12.92
C LYS A 128 11.51 -11.12 -12.71
N GLY A 129 12.14 -11.28 -11.56
CA GLY A 129 13.29 -10.51 -11.14
C GLY A 129 12.96 -9.07 -10.76
N GLY A 130 11.69 -8.69 -10.55
CA GLY A 130 11.33 -7.32 -10.23
C GLY A 130 11.66 -6.92 -8.78
N ASN A 131 11.96 -5.64 -8.60
CA ASN A 131 12.20 -4.96 -7.33
C ASN A 131 11.29 -3.73 -7.17
N SER A 132 10.79 -3.51 -5.96
CA SER A 132 10.07 -2.33 -5.51
C SER A 132 10.06 -2.33 -3.97
N GLY A 133 9.28 -1.45 -3.36
CA GLY A 133 9.20 -1.32 -1.91
C GLY A 133 7.92 -0.61 -1.49
N ILE A 134 7.51 -0.86 -0.25
CA ILE A 134 6.44 -0.12 0.41
C ILE A 134 7.07 0.74 1.50
N PHE A 135 6.97 2.05 1.34
CA PHE A 135 7.44 3.04 2.30
C PHE A 135 6.34 3.42 3.27
N TYR A 136 6.73 3.77 4.49
CA TYR A 136 5.81 4.29 5.51
C TYR A 136 6.51 5.33 6.38
N LEU A 137 5.70 6.16 7.07
CA LEU A 137 6.21 7.32 7.84
C LEU A 137 7.09 8.27 6.99
N ALA A 138 6.86 8.30 5.68
CA ALA A 138 7.67 9.08 4.74
C ALA A 138 7.45 10.58 4.92
N GLN A 139 8.53 11.35 4.78
CA GLN A 139 8.52 12.80 4.79
C GLN A 139 9.05 13.33 3.45
N GLU A 140 8.43 14.37 2.90
CA GLU A 140 8.98 15.08 1.76
C GLU A 140 10.09 16.02 2.23
N VAL A 141 11.34 15.66 1.93
CA VAL A 141 12.53 16.37 2.41
C VAL A 141 13.19 17.13 1.27
N THR A 142 13.66 18.34 1.55
CA THR A 142 14.53 19.08 0.64
C THR A 142 15.79 19.52 1.37
N SER A 143 16.91 19.53 0.66
CA SER A 143 18.16 20.13 1.10
C SER A 143 18.54 21.29 0.18
N LYS A 144 19.67 21.94 0.47
CA LYS A 144 20.21 23.02 -0.38
C LYS A 144 21.40 22.49 -1.17
N ASP A 145 21.40 22.70 -2.48
CA ASP A 145 22.62 22.52 -3.28
C ASP A 145 23.66 23.60 -2.97
N LYS A 146 24.84 23.47 -3.60
CA LYS A 146 25.96 24.43 -3.46
C LYS A 146 25.61 25.87 -3.87
N ASP A 147 24.55 26.05 -4.66
CA ASP A 147 24.10 27.33 -5.19
C ASP A 147 22.87 27.87 -4.40
N GLY A 148 22.41 27.14 -3.38
CA GLY A 148 21.30 27.51 -2.50
C GLY A 148 19.90 27.13 -3.02
N ASN A 149 19.80 26.35 -4.10
CA ASN A 149 18.52 25.86 -4.62
C ASN A 149 18.01 24.67 -3.79
N ASP A 150 16.69 24.54 -3.68
CA ASP A 150 16.08 23.36 -3.09
C ASP A 150 16.28 22.13 -3.98
N VAL A 151 16.80 21.05 -3.40
CA VAL A 151 16.91 19.73 -4.02
C VAL A 151 16.02 18.77 -3.26
N LEU A 152 15.19 18.02 -3.98
CA LEU A 152 14.38 16.95 -3.39
C LEU A 152 15.28 15.79 -2.98
N GLU A 153 15.19 15.39 -1.71
CA GLU A 153 15.94 14.25 -1.19
C GLU A 153 15.14 12.94 -1.37
N PRO A 154 15.80 11.79 -1.57
CA PRO A 154 15.11 10.52 -1.81
C PRO A 154 14.20 10.09 -0.66
N ILE A 155 13.04 9.51 -0.96
CA ILE A 155 12.05 9.10 0.07
C ILE A 155 12.66 8.18 1.15
N TYR A 156 13.56 7.28 0.74
CA TYR A 156 14.19 6.27 1.60
C TYR A 156 15.11 6.84 2.68
N ILE A 157 15.46 8.14 2.64
CA ILE A 157 16.25 8.76 3.72
C ILE A 157 15.39 9.14 4.93
N SER A 158 14.06 9.08 4.81
CA SER A 158 13.13 9.40 5.90
C SER A 158 12.14 8.26 6.20
N ALA A 159 11.91 7.38 5.22
CA ALA A 159 10.92 6.33 5.27
C ALA A 159 11.59 4.94 5.43
N PRO A 160 11.26 4.18 6.47
CA PRO A 160 11.51 2.75 6.49
C PRO A 160 10.86 2.04 5.29
N GLU A 161 11.46 0.93 4.86
CA GLU A 161 11.12 0.22 3.63
C GLU A 161 10.80 -1.24 3.91
N TYR A 162 9.53 -1.62 3.64
CA TYR A 162 9.14 -3.01 3.49
C TYR A 162 9.53 -3.45 2.08
N GLN A 163 10.42 -4.43 1.98
CA GLN A 163 10.94 -4.89 0.70
C GLN A 163 9.89 -5.64 -0.14
N VAL A 164 9.80 -5.35 -1.45
CA VAL A 164 8.94 -6.05 -2.42
C VAL A 164 9.82 -6.61 -3.54
N LEU A 165 9.99 -7.93 -3.59
CA LEU A 165 11.04 -8.53 -4.43
C LEU A 165 10.65 -9.92 -4.96
N ASP A 166 11.10 -10.23 -6.18
CA ASP A 166 11.28 -11.61 -6.61
C ASP A 166 12.55 -12.21 -5.99
N ASN A 167 12.38 -12.83 -4.82
CA ASN A 167 13.46 -13.42 -4.03
C ASN A 167 14.26 -14.50 -4.78
N ALA A 168 13.67 -15.15 -5.78
CA ALA A 168 14.32 -16.25 -6.49
C ALA A 168 15.23 -15.75 -7.62
N ASN A 169 14.88 -14.63 -8.26
CA ASN A 169 15.53 -14.18 -9.48
C ASN A 169 16.29 -12.85 -9.35
N HIS A 170 15.86 -11.92 -8.49
CA HIS A 170 16.57 -10.65 -8.35
C HIS A 170 17.89 -10.85 -7.56
N PRO A 171 19.04 -10.34 -8.04
CA PRO A 171 20.34 -10.57 -7.40
C PRO A 171 20.42 -10.07 -5.96
N ASP A 172 19.71 -8.99 -5.63
CA ASP A 172 19.76 -8.38 -4.30
C ASP A 172 19.21 -9.30 -3.18
N ALA A 173 18.38 -10.29 -3.53
CA ALA A 173 17.92 -11.32 -2.61
C ALA A 173 19.04 -12.18 -1.98
N LYS A 174 20.24 -12.14 -2.58
CA LYS A 174 21.46 -12.84 -2.13
C LYS A 174 22.49 -11.90 -1.49
N LEU A 175 22.21 -10.60 -1.49
CA LEU A 175 23.05 -9.58 -0.86
C LEU A 175 22.57 -9.33 0.57
N GLY A 176 23.24 -8.40 1.25
CA GLY A 176 22.97 -8.10 2.66
C GLY A 176 23.42 -9.22 3.58
N LYS A 177 22.68 -9.42 4.67
CA LYS A 177 22.99 -10.39 5.72
C LYS A 177 21.71 -11.14 6.11
N ASP A 178 21.83 -12.46 6.32
CA ASP A 178 20.71 -13.29 6.81
C ASP A 178 19.43 -13.13 5.97
N ASN A 179 19.57 -12.90 4.66
CA ASN A 179 18.48 -12.64 3.70
C ASN A 179 17.65 -11.37 4.01
N ASN A 180 18.20 -10.38 4.72
CA ASN A 180 17.52 -9.14 5.10
C ASN A 180 17.20 -8.16 3.94
N ARG A 181 17.42 -8.60 2.70
CA ARG A 181 17.02 -7.90 1.47
C ARG A 181 15.97 -8.66 0.67
N GLN A 182 15.42 -9.76 1.22
CA GLN A 182 14.28 -10.45 0.63
C GLN A 182 12.96 -9.78 1.04
N SER A 183 11.88 -10.08 0.31
CA SER A 183 10.57 -9.46 0.51
C SER A 183 10.09 -9.54 1.97
N ALA A 184 9.37 -8.50 2.39
CA ALA A 184 8.90 -8.23 3.76
C ALA A 184 9.95 -7.90 4.82
N SER A 185 11.23 -8.01 4.50
CA SER A 185 12.30 -7.52 5.38
C SER A 185 12.17 -6.00 5.57
N LEU A 186 12.64 -5.49 6.71
CA LEU A 186 13.05 -4.09 6.78
C LEU A 186 14.37 -3.98 6.01
N TYR A 187 14.33 -3.37 4.84
CA TYR A 187 15.37 -3.49 3.83
C TYR A 187 16.79 -3.26 4.38
N ASP A 188 17.67 -4.26 4.19
CA ASP A 188 19.08 -4.27 4.62
C ASP A 188 19.31 -4.15 6.14
N MET A 189 18.26 -4.27 6.96
CA MET A 189 18.32 -4.12 8.41
C MET A 189 17.81 -5.37 9.16
N ILE A 190 16.56 -5.79 8.93
CA ILE A 190 15.93 -6.91 9.66
C ILE A 190 15.29 -7.89 8.68
N PRO A 191 15.66 -9.19 8.68
CA PRO A 191 15.08 -10.17 7.78
C PRO A 191 13.66 -10.57 8.18
N ALA A 192 12.83 -10.86 7.17
CA ALA A 192 11.54 -11.52 7.36
C ALA A 192 11.71 -13.01 7.72
N VAL A 193 11.20 -13.42 8.88
CA VAL A 193 11.22 -14.80 9.36
C VAL A 193 9.85 -15.18 9.94
N PRO A 194 9.11 -16.13 9.35
CA PRO A 194 9.49 -16.93 8.19
C PRO A 194 9.53 -16.12 6.90
N GLN A 195 10.37 -16.54 5.95
CA GLN A 195 10.28 -16.06 4.57
C GLN A 195 9.29 -16.94 3.81
N ASN A 196 8.07 -16.43 3.63
CA ASN A 196 6.92 -17.14 3.07
C ASN A 196 6.38 -16.52 1.77
N SER A 197 7.22 -15.76 1.05
CA SER A 197 6.85 -15.13 -0.22
C SER A 197 6.49 -16.16 -1.29
N LYS A 198 5.42 -15.89 -2.04
CA LYS A 198 5.06 -16.62 -3.25
C LYS A 198 5.94 -16.19 -4.41
N PRO A 199 6.14 -17.04 -5.43
CA PRO A 199 6.94 -16.71 -6.61
C PRO A 199 6.43 -15.46 -7.37
N PHE A 200 7.28 -14.92 -8.25
CA PHE A 200 6.89 -13.83 -9.15
C PHE A 200 5.61 -14.17 -9.94
N GLY A 201 4.83 -13.15 -10.27
CA GLY A 201 3.54 -13.31 -10.95
C GLY A 201 2.38 -13.73 -10.04
N GLU A 202 2.64 -14.13 -8.78
CA GLU A 202 1.61 -14.40 -7.78
C GLU A 202 1.40 -13.22 -6.83
N TRP A 203 0.18 -13.09 -6.30
CA TRP A 203 -0.17 -12.06 -5.33
C TRP A 203 0.27 -12.47 -3.92
N ASN A 204 1.12 -11.63 -3.33
CA ASN A 204 1.51 -11.67 -1.93
C ASN A 204 0.73 -10.62 -1.14
N LYS A 205 0.43 -10.90 0.12
CA LYS A 205 -0.15 -9.92 1.05
C LYS A 205 0.96 -9.29 1.89
N ALA A 206 0.96 -7.97 1.99
CA ALA A 206 1.78 -7.22 2.93
C ALA A 206 0.89 -6.65 4.03
N LYS A 207 1.39 -6.67 5.27
CA LYS A 207 0.82 -5.95 6.40
C LYS A 207 1.93 -5.13 7.07
N ILE A 208 1.67 -3.86 7.35
CA ILE A 208 2.59 -2.99 8.10
C ILE A 208 1.78 -2.33 9.19
N MET A 209 2.08 -2.67 10.44
CA MET A 209 1.49 -2.02 11.61
C MET A 209 2.52 -1.12 12.26
N VAL A 210 2.14 0.12 12.54
CA VAL A 210 2.88 1.07 13.37
C VAL A 210 1.96 1.47 14.52
N TYR A 211 2.37 1.18 15.75
CA TYR A 211 1.61 1.52 16.95
C TYR A 211 2.54 1.97 18.07
N LYS A 212 2.52 3.28 18.38
CA LYS A 212 3.27 3.89 19.48
C LYS A 212 4.76 3.50 19.45
N GLY A 213 5.34 3.53 18.25
CA GLY A 213 6.74 3.19 17.98
C GLY A 213 7.01 1.71 17.73
N THR A 214 6.10 0.80 18.08
CA THR A 214 6.21 -0.62 17.68
C THR A 214 5.85 -0.75 16.22
N VAL A 215 6.67 -1.48 15.46
CA VAL A 215 6.43 -1.76 14.05
C VAL A 215 6.47 -3.26 13.82
N VAL A 216 5.46 -3.78 13.11
CA VAL A 216 5.37 -5.19 12.73
C VAL A 216 5.17 -5.28 11.23
N HIS A 217 6.00 -6.07 10.55
CA HIS A 217 5.69 -6.50 9.18
C HIS A 217 5.03 -7.87 9.22
N GLY A 218 4.03 -8.04 8.37
CA GLY A 218 3.46 -9.33 8.03
C GLY A 218 3.51 -9.59 6.54
N GLN A 219 3.67 -10.86 6.19
CA GLN A 219 3.61 -11.35 4.82
C GLN A 219 2.75 -12.60 4.78
N ASN A 220 1.81 -12.67 3.83
CA ASN A 220 0.93 -13.82 3.61
C ASN A 220 0.27 -14.34 4.90
N ASP A 221 -0.37 -13.42 5.64
CA ASP A 221 -1.13 -13.68 6.87
C ASP A 221 -0.28 -14.11 8.09
N GLU A 222 1.05 -14.01 8.02
CA GLU A 222 1.97 -14.26 9.15
C GLU A 222 2.79 -13.01 9.48
N ASN A 223 3.02 -12.72 10.77
CA ASN A 223 3.98 -11.71 11.17
C ASN A 223 5.40 -12.26 10.96
N VAL A 224 6.30 -11.46 10.37
CA VAL A 224 7.64 -11.91 9.96
C VAL A 224 8.78 -11.15 10.63
N LEU A 225 8.52 -9.97 11.20
CA LEU A 225 9.47 -9.24 12.03
C LEU A 225 8.76 -8.21 12.91
N GLU A 226 9.43 -7.79 13.97
CA GLU A 226 9.01 -6.73 14.87
C GLU A 226 10.23 -5.88 15.26
N TYR A 227 10.04 -4.57 15.38
CA TYR A 227 11.06 -3.66 15.93
C TYR A 227 10.40 -2.43 16.59
N HIS A 228 11.21 -1.62 17.28
CA HIS A 228 10.71 -0.44 17.98
C HIS A 228 11.51 0.82 17.59
N LEU A 229 10.82 1.77 16.97
CA LEU A 229 11.33 3.10 16.62
C LEU A 229 11.73 3.89 17.86
N TRP A 230 12.63 4.86 17.67
CA TRP A 230 13.05 5.84 18.69
C TRP A 230 13.66 5.22 19.96
N THR A 231 14.14 3.99 19.86
CA THR A 231 14.87 3.29 20.91
C THR A 231 16.37 3.31 20.66
N LYS A 232 17.18 2.99 21.68
CA LYS A 232 18.62 2.82 21.49
C LYS A 232 18.91 1.72 20.46
N GLN A 233 18.13 0.63 20.46
CA GLN A 233 18.27 -0.46 19.52
C GLN A 233 18.05 0.00 18.07
N TRP A 234 17.08 0.88 17.85
CA TRP A 234 16.85 1.51 16.55
C TRP A 234 18.05 2.36 16.12
N THR A 235 18.55 3.23 17.00
CA THR A 235 19.75 4.03 16.75
C THR A 235 20.96 3.16 16.41
N ASP A 236 21.22 2.10 17.20
CA ASP A 236 22.34 1.18 16.97
C ASP A 236 22.21 0.49 15.60
N MET A 237 21.00 0.12 15.18
CA MET A 237 20.73 -0.48 13.88
C MET A 237 20.98 0.48 12.73
N LEU A 238 20.57 1.75 12.86
CA LEU A 238 20.87 2.80 11.89
C LEU A 238 22.38 3.05 11.77
N GLN A 239 23.10 3.10 12.89
CA GLN A 239 24.56 3.27 12.89
C GLN A 239 25.29 2.10 12.20
N ALA A 240 24.71 0.90 12.22
CA ALA A 240 25.24 -0.27 11.51
C ALA A 240 24.88 -0.31 10.02
N SER A 241 23.99 0.57 9.55
CA SER A 241 23.44 0.56 8.19
C SER A 241 24.21 1.46 7.21
N LYS A 242 23.64 1.65 6.01
CA LYS A 242 24.07 2.69 5.05
C LYS A 242 23.69 4.11 5.47
N PHE A 243 22.76 4.25 6.42
CA PHE A 243 22.24 5.50 6.95
C PHE A 243 22.88 5.90 8.28
N SER A 244 24.10 5.44 8.57
CA SER A 244 24.81 5.84 9.78
C SER A 244 25.10 7.34 9.77
N GLU A 245 25.24 7.94 10.95
CA GLU A 245 25.51 9.38 11.09
C GLU A 245 26.76 9.81 10.33
N GLU A 246 27.80 8.96 10.33
CA GLU A 246 29.04 9.20 9.60
C GLU A 246 28.84 9.16 8.08
N LYS A 247 28.05 8.20 7.56
CA LYS A 247 27.88 7.99 6.12
C LYS A 247 26.88 8.95 5.50
N TRP A 248 25.79 9.24 6.21
CA TRP A 248 24.71 10.08 5.71
C TRP A 248 23.99 10.80 6.87
N PRO A 249 24.55 11.92 7.36
CA PRO A 249 24.03 12.63 8.54
C PRO A 249 22.54 12.98 8.45
N LEU A 250 22.09 13.48 7.28
CA LEU A 250 20.68 13.86 7.08
C LEU A 250 19.74 12.65 7.16
N ALA A 251 20.11 11.52 6.53
CA ALA A 251 19.31 10.30 6.61
C ALA A 251 19.27 9.76 8.04
N PHE A 252 20.40 9.79 8.75
CA PHE A 252 20.46 9.39 10.15
C PHE A 252 19.54 10.24 11.02
N GLU A 253 19.60 11.57 10.89
CA GLU A 253 18.73 12.49 11.65
C GLU A 253 17.24 12.18 11.44
N LEU A 254 16.83 12.05 10.17
CA LEU A 254 15.44 11.81 9.78
C LEU A 254 14.93 10.45 10.22
N LEU A 255 15.72 9.38 10.04
CA LEU A 255 15.32 8.03 10.42
C LEU A 255 15.41 7.82 11.94
N ASN A 256 16.40 8.41 12.62
CA ASN A 256 16.55 8.24 14.06
C ASN A 256 15.36 8.90 14.82
N ASN A 257 14.81 9.98 14.27
CA ASN A 257 13.51 10.54 14.66
C ASN A 257 12.43 10.31 13.57
N CYS A 258 12.28 9.06 13.13
CA CYS A 258 11.35 8.67 12.06
C CYS A 258 9.95 9.26 12.26
N GLY A 259 9.37 9.84 11.20
CA GLY A 259 8.09 10.57 11.23
C GLY A 259 8.17 12.01 11.74
N GLY A 260 9.38 12.55 11.97
CA GLY A 260 9.59 13.94 12.39
C GLY A 260 9.05 14.23 13.79
N GLU A 261 8.79 15.51 14.09
CA GLU A 261 8.33 15.93 15.43
C GLU A 261 6.98 15.30 15.83
N ASN A 262 6.13 15.01 14.85
CA ASN A 262 4.79 14.47 15.07
C ASN A 262 4.74 12.93 15.07
N HIS A 263 5.81 12.26 14.65
CA HIS A 263 5.88 10.81 14.45
C HIS A 263 4.82 10.30 13.48
N GLU A 264 4.68 10.98 12.34
CA GLU A 264 3.70 10.66 11.30
C GLU A 264 4.32 10.84 9.91
N GLY A 265 3.76 10.18 8.90
CA GLY A 265 4.22 10.37 7.53
C GLY A 265 3.39 9.60 6.52
N PHE A 266 3.77 9.73 5.25
CA PHE A 266 3.04 9.14 4.14
C PHE A 266 3.33 7.64 4.01
N ILE A 267 2.37 6.91 3.43
CA ILE A 267 2.58 5.59 2.84
C ILE A 267 2.96 5.80 1.37
N GLY A 268 3.94 5.04 0.87
CA GLY A 268 4.42 5.17 -0.50
C GLY A 268 4.84 3.85 -1.14
N LEU A 269 5.06 3.90 -2.46
CA LEU A 269 5.42 2.77 -3.32
C LEU A 269 6.63 3.15 -4.17
N GLN A 270 7.61 2.26 -4.24
CA GLN A 270 8.90 2.56 -4.84
C GLN A 270 8.90 2.42 -6.36
N ASP A 271 9.53 3.38 -7.03
CA ASP A 271 10.11 3.19 -8.35
C ASP A 271 11.54 2.64 -8.21
N HIS A 272 11.72 1.36 -8.51
CA HIS A 272 13.03 0.72 -8.67
C HIS A 272 13.22 0.18 -10.10
N GLY A 273 12.53 0.78 -11.07
CA GLY A 273 12.70 0.48 -12.48
C GLY A 273 12.06 -0.82 -12.99
N ASP A 274 11.34 -1.59 -12.17
CA ASP A 274 10.74 -2.87 -12.58
C ASP A 274 9.22 -2.89 -12.49
N ASP A 275 8.56 -3.68 -13.36
CA ASP A 275 7.11 -3.84 -13.34
C ASP A 275 6.63 -4.47 -12.01
N VAL A 276 5.73 -3.76 -11.34
CA VAL A 276 5.07 -4.17 -10.10
C VAL A 276 3.61 -3.71 -10.09
N TRP A 277 2.74 -4.51 -9.49
CA TRP A 277 1.32 -4.23 -9.32
C TRP A 277 0.93 -4.25 -7.84
N PHE A 278 0.05 -3.33 -7.45
CA PHE A 278 -0.50 -3.20 -6.10
C PHE A 278 -2.03 -3.11 -6.14
N ARG A 279 -2.72 -3.75 -5.21
CA ARG A 279 -4.18 -3.70 -5.09
C ARG A 279 -4.65 -3.89 -3.65
N ASN A 280 -5.96 -3.74 -3.42
CA ASN A 280 -6.59 -3.94 -2.11
C ASN A 280 -5.92 -3.10 -1.01
N ILE A 281 -5.57 -1.85 -1.32
CA ILE A 281 -4.79 -0.97 -0.45
C ILE A 281 -5.71 -0.31 0.56
N ARG A 282 -5.57 -0.70 1.82
CA ARG A 282 -6.44 -0.25 2.90
C ARG A 282 -5.67 0.01 4.19
N VAL A 283 -6.12 1.00 4.95
CA VAL A 283 -5.45 1.45 6.17
C VAL A 283 -6.46 1.57 7.30
N LYS A 284 -6.17 0.95 8.43
CA LYS A 284 -6.89 1.15 9.68
C LYS A 284 -6.12 2.11 10.56
N VAL A 285 -6.77 3.18 11.01
CA VAL A 285 -6.19 4.10 12.01
C VAL A 285 -6.27 3.47 13.40
N LEU A 286 -5.21 3.60 14.20
CA LEU A 286 -5.13 3.05 15.56
C LEU A 286 -4.97 4.19 16.59
N ASP A 287 -5.54 4.03 17.80
CA ASP A 287 -5.52 5.05 18.87
C ASP A 287 -4.55 4.73 20.03
#